data_AF-A0A2V9QVI8-F1
#
_entry.id   AF-A0A2V9QVI8-F1
#
_cell.length_a   1.000
_cell.length_b   1.000
_cell.length_c   1.000
_cell.angle_alpha   90.00
_cell.angle_beta   90.00
_cell.angle_gamma   90.00
#
_symmetry.space_group_name_H-M   'P 1'
#
loop_
_entity.id
_entity.type
_entity.pdbx_description
1 polymer ?
#
loop_
_entity_poly.entity_id
_entity_poly.type
_entity_poly.pdbx_seq_one_letter_code
_entity_poly.pdbx_strand_id
1 'polypeptide(L)'
;MVSASVVAPVDLRQRILSDQLTMPKEAESPNRRNKLILRLEPFFRPVFVSGLLVILVISILFLMQPPSQPISLAALQIRAKIVRGEVSLREATNTDELHTWLRRTVDGKFGPLRYDFSPLNVKPVGGTVQEVKGRQILVAVFRGNGLSITCFTFLGTEEDAPKNATVFFDPEKKMRFYTFSRDGIHAVLHREDNVICMLVSNMPPGELLSLVKSSSPHKHRQDLTE
;
A
#
# COMPACT_ATOMS: atom_id res chain seq x y z
N MET A 1 -8.85 88.72 -37.39
CA MET A 1 -8.54 88.41 -38.80
C MET A 1 -7.23 89.07 -39.15
N VAL A 2 -6.22 88.30 -39.53
CA VAL A 2 -5.26 88.50 -40.65
C VAL A 2 -4.18 87.44 -40.44
N SER A 3 -4.15 86.46 -41.35
CA SER A 3 -3.05 85.52 -41.52
C SER A 3 -1.86 86.25 -42.12
N ALA A 4 -0.67 86.06 -41.56
CA ALA A 4 0.59 86.31 -42.26
C ALA A 4 1.29 84.96 -42.45
N SER A 5 1.27 84.51 -43.69
CA SER A 5 2.01 83.38 -44.24
C SER A 5 3.51 83.69 -44.18
N VAL A 6 4.29 82.88 -43.46
CA VAL A 6 5.75 82.84 -43.58
C VAL A 6 6.10 81.81 -44.66
N VAL A 7 6.58 82.30 -45.79
CA VAL A 7 7.08 81.52 -46.92
C VAL A 7 8.49 81.03 -46.59
N ALA A 8 8.70 79.71 -46.68
CA ALA A 8 10.02 79.09 -46.52
C ALA A 8 10.79 79.05 -47.86
N PRO A 9 12.14 79.08 -47.86
CA PRO A 9 12.97 79.31 -49.06
C PRO A 9 12.98 78.15 -50.07
N VAL A 10 13.16 78.52 -51.35
CA VAL A 10 13.04 77.66 -52.55
C VAL A 10 14.09 76.53 -52.61
N ASP A 11 15.21 76.66 -51.92
CA ASP A 11 16.32 75.70 -51.98
C ASP A 11 16.04 74.36 -51.28
N LEU A 12 15.05 74.29 -50.39
CA LEU A 12 14.66 73.04 -49.72
C LEU A 12 13.76 72.16 -50.61
N ARG A 13 13.03 72.73 -51.57
CA ARG A 13 12.14 71.98 -52.46
C ARG A 13 12.89 71.20 -53.53
N GLN A 14 14.02 71.70 -54.01
CA GLN A 14 14.80 71.02 -55.04
C GLN A 14 15.56 69.80 -54.51
N ARG A 15 16.09 69.83 -53.27
CA ARG A 15 16.75 68.65 -52.67
C ARG A 15 15.81 67.49 -52.37
N ILE A 16 14.54 67.75 -52.03
CA ILE A 16 13.56 66.70 -51.70
C ILE A 16 13.07 65.96 -52.95
N LEU A 17 13.04 66.63 -54.12
CA LEU A 17 12.59 66.02 -55.37
C LEU A 17 13.66 65.20 -56.09
N SER A 18 14.95 65.44 -55.83
CA SER A 18 16.04 64.75 -56.52
C SER A 18 16.42 63.39 -55.92
N ASP A 19 16.16 63.16 -54.63
CA ASP A 19 16.51 61.89 -53.95
C ASP A 19 15.40 60.81 -54.02
N GLN A 20 14.23 61.11 -54.60
CA GLN A 20 13.09 60.19 -54.64
C GLN A 20 12.98 59.29 -55.89
N LEU A 21 13.94 59.31 -56.81
CA LEU A 21 13.77 58.68 -58.14
C LEU A 21 14.74 57.55 -58.48
N THR A 22 15.22 56.82 -57.48
CA THR A 22 15.82 55.50 -57.70
C THR A 22 15.27 54.47 -56.73
N MET A 23 14.19 53.83 -57.14
CA MET A 23 13.80 52.48 -56.70
C MET A 23 13.67 51.61 -57.95
N PRO A 24 14.14 50.35 -57.88
CA PRO A 24 13.30 49.27 -58.39
C PRO A 24 13.09 48.17 -57.35
N LYS A 25 11.79 47.93 -57.12
CA LYS A 25 11.08 46.64 -56.99
C LYS A 25 11.41 45.65 -55.88
N GLU A 26 10.45 45.57 -54.95
CA GLU A 26 9.72 44.38 -54.49
C GLU A 26 10.47 43.07 -54.21
N ALA A 27 10.49 42.71 -52.92
CA ALA A 27 9.84 41.48 -52.47
C ALA A 27 9.24 41.71 -51.08
N GLU A 28 7.92 41.62 -50.98
CA GLU A 28 7.21 41.40 -49.72
C GLU A 28 7.70 40.10 -49.06
N SER A 29 7.85 40.10 -47.74
CA SER A 29 7.28 39.05 -46.86
C SER A 29 7.70 39.31 -45.40
N PRO A 30 6.79 39.13 -44.43
CA PRO A 30 6.87 39.74 -43.12
C PRO A 30 7.65 38.87 -42.13
N ASN A 31 7.93 39.47 -40.97
CA ASN A 31 8.05 38.74 -39.71
C ASN A 31 9.40 38.03 -39.46
N ARG A 32 10.34 38.73 -38.81
CA ARG A 32 11.34 38.06 -37.96
C ARG A 32 11.71 38.87 -36.73
N ARG A 33 10.68 39.29 -35.99
CA ARG A 33 10.75 39.33 -34.52
C ARG A 33 11.03 37.91 -34.03
N ASN A 34 12.30 37.52 -33.98
CA ASN A 34 12.79 36.40 -33.19
C ASN A 34 14.31 36.50 -33.10
N LYS A 35 14.78 37.54 -32.40
CA LYS A 35 16.18 37.70 -31.99
C LYS A 35 16.42 37.23 -30.55
N LEU A 36 15.61 36.27 -30.11
CA LEU A 36 15.72 35.55 -28.83
C LEU A 36 15.57 34.05 -29.09
N ILE A 37 16.37 33.53 -30.01
CA ILE A 37 16.68 32.11 -29.99
C ILE A 37 17.67 31.96 -28.84
N LEU A 38 17.18 31.52 -27.68
CA LEU A 38 18.02 30.87 -26.68
C LEU A 38 18.90 29.88 -27.45
N ARG A 39 20.19 30.19 -27.57
CA ARG A 39 21.22 29.16 -27.79
C ARG A 39 21.31 28.37 -26.49
N LEU A 40 20.31 27.52 -26.22
CA LEU A 40 20.51 26.36 -25.38
C LEU A 40 21.40 25.42 -26.20
N GLU A 41 22.68 25.41 -25.86
CA GLU A 41 23.61 24.40 -26.33
C GLU A 41 23.01 23.00 -26.11
N PRO A 42 23.03 22.11 -27.12
CA PRO A 42 22.43 20.79 -27.02
C PRO A 42 23.34 19.79 -26.29
N PHE A 43 24.16 20.23 -25.34
CA PHE A 43 25.15 19.37 -24.70
C PHE A 43 24.61 18.47 -23.59
N PHE A 44 23.34 18.63 -23.19
CA PHE A 44 22.68 17.73 -22.23
C PHE A 44 21.68 16.74 -22.86
N ARG A 45 21.70 16.55 -24.19
CA ARG A 45 20.71 15.70 -24.88
C ARG A 45 20.71 14.22 -24.48
N PRO A 46 21.83 13.53 -24.18
CA PRO A 46 21.72 12.14 -23.72
C PRO A 46 21.32 12.04 -22.25
N VAL A 47 21.73 13.00 -21.40
CA VAL A 47 21.47 12.96 -19.95
C VAL A 47 20.01 13.30 -19.63
N PHE A 48 19.41 14.30 -20.30
CA PHE A 48 17.99 14.59 -20.11
C PHE A 48 17.10 13.48 -20.65
N VAL A 49 17.41 12.91 -21.82
CA VAL A 49 16.64 11.79 -22.37
C VAL A 49 16.77 10.56 -21.48
N SER A 50 17.97 10.27 -20.98
CA SER A 50 18.22 9.23 -19.98
C SER A 50 17.43 9.47 -18.70
N GLY A 51 17.48 10.67 -18.13
CA GLY A 51 16.74 11.01 -16.91
C GLY A 51 15.24 10.87 -17.08
N LEU A 52 14.71 11.31 -18.23
CA LEU A 52 13.29 11.18 -18.55
C LEU A 52 12.88 9.73 -18.76
N LEU A 53 13.74 8.92 -19.40
CA LEU A 53 13.53 7.48 -19.55
C LEU A 53 13.54 6.76 -18.20
N VAL A 54 14.48 7.11 -17.31
CA VAL A 54 14.56 6.54 -15.95
C VAL A 54 13.31 6.90 -15.15
N ILE A 55 12.87 8.16 -15.19
CA ILE A 55 11.62 8.58 -14.54
C ILE A 55 10.44 7.80 -15.11
N LEU A 56 10.36 7.66 -16.42
CA LEU A 56 9.25 6.95 -17.10
C LEU A 56 9.24 5.46 -16.75
N VAL A 57 10.42 4.82 -16.69
CA VAL A 57 10.57 3.44 -16.23
C VAL A 57 10.18 3.30 -14.75
N ILE A 58 10.64 4.22 -13.88
CA ILE A 58 10.26 4.21 -12.46
C ILE A 58 8.76 4.41 -12.29
N SER A 59 8.15 5.34 -13.03
CA SER A 59 6.70 5.56 -13.01
C SER A 59 5.93 4.33 -13.47
N ILE A 60 6.36 3.68 -14.55
CA ILE A 60 5.77 2.41 -14.99
C ILE A 60 5.93 1.35 -13.91
N LEU A 61 7.11 1.19 -13.31
CA LEU A 61 7.34 0.22 -12.23
C LEU A 61 6.48 0.52 -10.99
N PHE A 62 6.26 1.79 -10.67
CA PHE A 62 5.39 2.22 -9.57
C PHE A 62 3.90 1.96 -9.86
N LEU A 63 3.46 2.22 -11.09
CA LEU A 63 2.10 1.93 -11.56
C LEU A 63 1.83 0.43 -11.72
N MET A 64 2.87 -0.35 -12.05
CA MET A 64 2.81 -1.80 -12.15
C MET A 64 2.98 -2.50 -10.80
N GLN A 65 3.12 -1.77 -9.69
CA GLN A 65 3.09 -2.40 -8.37
C GLN A 65 1.74 -3.13 -8.24
N PRO A 66 1.76 -4.46 -8.05
CA PRO A 66 0.54 -5.23 -7.94
C PRO A 66 -0.29 -4.67 -6.77
N PRO A 67 -1.61 -4.61 -6.91
CA PRO A 67 -2.49 -4.08 -5.88
C PRO A 67 -2.14 -4.74 -4.56
N SER A 68 -1.84 -3.90 -3.58
CA SER A 68 -1.27 -4.35 -2.32
C SER A 68 -2.20 -5.40 -1.69
N GLN A 69 -1.76 -6.66 -1.64
CA GLN A 69 -2.59 -7.77 -1.16
C GLN A 69 -3.10 -7.48 0.26
N PRO A 70 -4.35 -7.82 0.61
CA PRO A 70 -4.84 -7.63 1.98
C PRO A 70 -3.93 -8.36 2.98
N ILE A 71 -3.85 -7.85 4.22
CA ILE A 71 -2.95 -8.40 5.23
C ILE A 71 -3.25 -9.88 5.51
N SER A 72 -4.50 -10.29 5.40
CA SER A 72 -4.94 -11.69 5.47
C SER A 72 -4.20 -12.61 4.49
N LEU A 73 -3.94 -12.17 3.26
CA LEU A 73 -3.17 -12.94 2.28
C LEU A 73 -1.66 -12.93 2.57
N ALA A 74 -1.13 -11.81 3.06
CA ALA A 74 0.26 -11.75 3.52
C ALA A 74 0.50 -12.71 4.70
N ALA A 75 -0.48 -12.88 5.59
CA ALA A 75 -0.38 -13.82 6.70
C ALA A 75 -0.32 -15.29 6.25
N LEU A 76 -1.00 -15.67 5.16
CA LEU A 76 -0.79 -17.00 4.54
C LEU A 76 0.66 -17.19 4.05
N GLN A 77 1.26 -16.14 3.48
CA GLN A 77 2.67 -16.18 3.07
C GLN A 77 3.60 -16.26 4.27
N ILE A 78 3.33 -15.51 5.35
CA ILE A 78 4.10 -15.58 6.60
C ILE A 78 4.06 -17.00 7.16
N ARG A 79 2.89 -17.66 7.19
CA ARG A 79 2.80 -19.07 7.59
C ARG A 79 3.68 -19.96 6.71
N ALA A 80 3.64 -19.80 5.39
CA ALA A 80 4.47 -20.59 4.49
C ALA A 80 5.97 -20.40 4.80
N LYS A 81 6.41 -19.16 5.07
CA LYS A 81 7.78 -18.86 5.49
C LYS A 81 8.14 -19.50 6.84
N ILE A 82 7.22 -19.48 7.81
CA ILE A 82 7.40 -20.15 9.11
C ILE A 82 7.56 -21.66 8.95
N VAL A 83 6.75 -22.29 8.10
CA VAL A 83 6.84 -23.73 7.83
C VAL A 83 8.19 -24.08 7.17
N ARG A 84 8.71 -23.22 6.30
CA ARG A 84 10.03 -23.37 5.69
C ARG A 84 11.22 -23.00 6.60
N GLY A 85 10.96 -22.49 7.81
CA GLY A 85 12.01 -22.05 8.73
C GLY A 85 12.67 -20.71 8.36
N GLU A 86 12.06 -19.93 7.46
CA GLU A 86 12.58 -18.62 7.03
C GLU A 86 12.24 -17.50 8.02
N VAL A 87 11.36 -17.76 8.99
CA VAL A 87 10.95 -16.82 10.04
C VAL A 87 11.27 -17.43 11.40
N SER A 88 12.15 -16.77 12.14
CA SER A 88 12.49 -17.16 13.51
C SER A 88 11.31 -16.94 14.45
N LEU A 89 11.03 -17.95 15.26
CA LEU A 89 10.05 -17.89 16.32
C LEU A 89 10.78 -17.82 17.65
N ARG A 90 10.29 -16.98 18.56
CA ARG A 90 10.63 -17.12 19.97
C ARG A 90 9.91 -18.36 20.48
N GLU A 91 10.69 -19.36 20.87
CA GLU A 91 10.14 -20.59 21.44
C GLU A 91 9.37 -20.30 22.72
N ALA A 92 8.28 -21.03 22.92
CA ALA A 92 7.48 -20.97 24.13
C ALA A 92 6.80 -22.31 24.36
N THR A 93 6.92 -22.86 25.57
CA THR A 93 6.28 -24.11 25.97
C THR A 93 4.92 -23.88 26.65
N ASN A 94 4.60 -22.62 26.97
CA ASN A 94 3.39 -22.20 27.65
C ASN A 94 2.67 -21.09 26.86
N THR A 95 1.36 -21.25 26.66
CA THR A 95 0.49 -20.30 25.94
C THR A 95 0.44 -18.93 26.63
N ASP A 96 0.35 -18.87 27.96
CA ASP A 96 0.27 -17.61 28.70
C ASP A 96 1.58 -16.82 28.65
N GLU A 97 2.72 -17.53 28.70
CA GLU A 97 4.03 -16.92 28.50
C GLU A 97 4.13 -16.32 27.10
N LEU A 98 3.75 -17.10 26.08
CA LEU A 98 3.74 -16.66 24.69
C LEU A 98 2.87 -15.42 24.49
N HIS A 99 1.66 -15.43 25.04
CA HIS A 99 0.70 -14.34 24.93
C HIS A 99 1.19 -13.07 25.62
N THR A 100 1.75 -13.23 26.82
CA THR A 100 2.30 -12.13 27.59
C THR A 100 3.48 -11.49 26.87
N TRP A 101 4.37 -12.30 26.30
CA TRP A 101 5.47 -11.78 25.51
C TRP A 101 4.99 -11.05 24.25
N LEU A 102 4.11 -11.66 23.45
CA LEU A 102 3.57 -11.04 22.23
C LEU A 102 2.90 -9.70 22.54
N ARG A 103 2.09 -9.64 23.60
CA ARG A 103 1.42 -8.41 24.04
C ARG A 103 2.44 -7.32 24.44
N ARG A 104 3.50 -7.69 25.17
CA ARG A 104 4.57 -6.74 25.55
C ARG A 104 5.32 -6.19 24.34
N THR A 105 5.53 -6.98 23.29
CA THR A 105 6.24 -6.56 22.07
C THR A 105 5.49 -5.49 21.27
N VAL A 106 4.18 -5.33 21.49
CA VAL A 106 3.35 -4.28 20.86
C VAL A 106 2.90 -3.22 21.86
N ASP A 107 3.68 -3.01 22.94
CA ASP A 107 3.42 -2.04 24.00
C ASP A 107 2.02 -2.20 24.66
N GLY A 108 1.47 -3.42 24.64
CA GLY A 108 0.15 -3.70 25.18
C GLY A 108 -1.03 -3.13 24.38
N LYS A 109 -0.81 -2.56 23.19
CA LYS A 109 -1.85 -1.95 22.34
C LYS A 109 -2.96 -2.94 21.95
N PHE A 110 -2.59 -4.21 21.79
CA PHE A 110 -3.50 -5.32 21.55
C PHE A 110 -2.82 -6.63 21.97
N GLY A 111 -3.57 -7.73 22.04
CA GLY A 111 -3.05 -9.04 22.44
C GLY A 111 -3.58 -10.16 21.57
N PRO A 112 -2.89 -11.32 21.53
CA PRO A 112 -3.36 -12.48 20.78
C PRO A 112 -4.63 -13.06 21.40
N LEU A 113 -5.55 -13.51 20.54
CA LEU A 113 -6.78 -14.15 21.02
C LEU A 113 -6.48 -15.49 21.68
N ARG A 114 -7.12 -15.75 22.82
CA ARG A 114 -7.03 -17.03 23.53
C ARG A 114 -7.97 -18.04 22.89
N TYR A 115 -7.39 -18.99 22.17
CA TYR A 115 -8.09 -20.16 21.67
C TYR A 115 -7.83 -21.34 22.61
N ASP A 116 -8.86 -22.13 22.88
CA ASP A 116 -8.67 -23.42 23.54
C ASP A 116 -8.42 -24.49 22.49
N PHE A 117 -7.15 -24.90 22.37
CA PHE A 117 -6.74 -25.97 21.48
C PHE A 117 -6.52 -27.31 22.20
N SER A 118 -6.90 -27.41 23.48
CA SER A 118 -6.77 -28.65 24.26
C SER A 118 -7.39 -29.87 23.56
N PRO A 119 -8.58 -29.77 22.92
CA PRO A 119 -9.18 -30.91 22.21
C PRO A 119 -8.37 -31.42 21.02
N LEU A 120 -7.47 -30.59 20.48
CA LEU A 120 -6.64 -30.93 19.31
C LEU A 120 -5.26 -31.48 19.71
N ASN A 121 -4.94 -31.49 21.00
CA ASN A 121 -3.63 -31.88 21.54
C ASN A 121 -2.46 -31.18 20.83
N VAL A 122 -2.65 -29.90 20.49
CA VAL A 122 -1.58 -29.03 19.98
C VAL A 122 -1.02 -28.19 21.11
N LYS A 123 0.29 -27.96 21.07
CA LYS A 123 1.02 -27.17 22.06
C LYS A 123 1.62 -25.94 21.40
N PRO A 124 1.82 -24.85 22.14
CA PRO A 124 2.58 -23.71 21.62
C PRO A 124 3.98 -24.19 21.24
N VAL A 125 4.44 -23.71 20.10
CA VAL A 125 5.82 -23.88 19.63
C VAL A 125 6.58 -22.57 19.81
N GLY A 126 5.89 -21.45 19.60
CA GLY A 126 6.47 -20.13 19.74
C GLY A 126 5.66 -19.07 19.02
N GLY A 127 6.24 -17.88 18.93
CA GLY A 127 5.63 -16.79 18.17
C GLY A 127 6.62 -15.73 17.75
N THR A 128 6.11 -14.77 16.99
CA THR A 128 6.88 -13.64 16.48
C THR A 128 5.97 -12.44 16.24
N VAL A 129 6.56 -11.27 16.05
CA VAL A 129 5.85 -10.09 15.56
C VAL A 129 6.36 -9.80 14.16
N GLN A 130 5.45 -9.66 13.22
CA GLN A 130 5.75 -9.31 11.83
C GLN A 130 5.15 -7.94 11.52
N GLU A 131 5.77 -7.20 10.61
CA GLU A 131 5.22 -5.94 10.11
C GLU A 131 4.78 -6.12 8.66
N VAL A 132 3.53 -5.78 8.37
CA VAL A 132 3.00 -5.78 7.01
C VAL A 132 2.28 -4.46 6.77
N LYS A 133 2.74 -3.69 5.78
CA LYS A 133 2.21 -2.36 5.45
C LYS A 133 2.13 -1.43 6.66
N GLY A 134 3.17 -1.37 7.49
CA GLY A 134 3.21 -0.51 8.67
C GLY A 134 2.34 -0.97 9.84
N ARG A 135 1.71 -2.16 9.76
CA ARG A 135 0.92 -2.74 10.84
C ARG A 135 1.64 -3.92 11.46
N GLN A 136 1.75 -3.89 12.78
CA GLN A 136 2.27 -5.01 13.58
C GLN A 136 1.24 -6.15 13.60
N ILE A 137 1.74 -7.37 13.41
CA ILE A 137 0.96 -8.60 13.42
C ILE A 137 1.61 -9.55 14.41
N LEU A 138 0.87 -9.91 15.44
CA LEU A 138 1.24 -10.96 16.38
C LEU A 138 1.01 -12.30 15.72
N VAL A 139 2.01 -13.17 15.78
CA VAL A 139 1.96 -14.51 15.21
C VAL A 139 2.25 -15.52 16.31
N ALA A 140 1.31 -16.41 16.59
CA ALA A 140 1.49 -17.53 17.51
C ALA A 140 1.33 -18.85 16.75
N VAL A 141 2.24 -19.80 17.00
CA VAL A 141 2.30 -21.07 16.27
C VAL A 141 2.11 -22.21 17.25
N PHE A 142 1.18 -23.10 16.91
CA PHE A 142 0.85 -24.30 17.67
C PHE A 142 1.04 -25.53 16.77
N ARG A 143 1.56 -26.61 17.34
CA ARG A 143 1.76 -27.89 16.63
C ARG A 143 1.45 -29.08 17.55
N GLY A 144 0.99 -30.17 16.97
CA GLY A 144 0.70 -31.43 17.65
C GLY A 144 -0.21 -32.31 16.80
N ASN A 145 -0.15 -33.64 16.98
CA ASN A 145 -0.96 -34.61 16.23
C ASN A 145 -0.94 -34.41 14.69
N GLY A 146 0.19 -34.01 14.11
CA GLY A 146 0.31 -33.72 12.66
C GLY A 146 -0.40 -32.43 12.20
N LEU A 147 -1.04 -31.70 13.11
CA LEU A 147 -1.65 -30.40 12.86
C LEU A 147 -0.65 -29.27 13.12
N SER A 148 -0.76 -28.21 12.33
CA SER A 148 -0.08 -26.95 12.60
C SER A 148 -1.07 -25.81 12.48
N ILE A 149 -1.28 -25.07 13.56
CA ILE A 149 -2.20 -23.94 13.63
C ILE A 149 -1.37 -22.68 13.84
N THR A 150 -1.64 -21.65 13.05
CA THR A 150 -1.02 -20.33 13.22
C THR A 150 -2.11 -19.31 13.48
N CYS A 151 -2.03 -18.66 14.63
CA CYS A 151 -2.89 -17.54 15.00
C CYS A 151 -2.21 -16.24 14.59
N PHE A 152 -2.94 -15.40 13.87
CA PHE A 152 -2.54 -14.05 13.54
C PHE A 152 -3.49 -13.09 14.23
N THR A 153 -2.93 -12.06 14.85
CA THR A 153 -3.70 -11.02 15.52
C THR A 153 -3.13 -9.66 15.18
N PHE A 154 -3.97 -8.72 14.75
CA PHE A 154 -3.56 -7.38 14.36
C PHE A 154 -4.72 -6.39 14.43
N LEU A 155 -4.44 -5.09 14.47
CA LEU A 155 -5.47 -4.05 14.40
C LEU A 155 -5.98 -3.89 12.96
N GLY A 156 -7.30 -3.92 12.79
CA GLY A 156 -7.90 -3.90 11.45
C GLY A 156 -9.43 -3.89 11.43
N THR A 157 -9.96 -4.10 10.23
CA THR A 157 -11.41 -4.13 9.96
C THR A 157 -11.77 -5.36 9.12
N GLU A 158 -13.07 -5.62 8.94
CA GLU A 158 -13.53 -6.71 8.07
C GLU A 158 -13.06 -6.54 6.60
N GLU A 159 -12.65 -5.33 6.20
CA GLU A 159 -12.07 -5.06 4.87
C GLU A 159 -10.69 -5.70 4.67
N ASP A 160 -10.04 -6.14 5.74
CA ASP A 160 -8.81 -6.93 5.65
C ASP A 160 -9.07 -8.36 5.16
N ALA A 161 -10.32 -8.83 5.12
CA ALA A 161 -10.66 -10.09 4.47
C ALA A 161 -10.51 -9.98 2.94
N PRO A 162 -10.06 -11.04 2.25
CA PRO A 162 -9.95 -11.00 0.80
C PRO A 162 -11.35 -10.95 0.16
N LYS A 163 -11.47 -10.26 -0.97
CA LYS A 163 -12.76 -10.03 -1.65
C LYS A 163 -13.50 -11.32 -2.06
N ASN A 164 -12.78 -12.42 -2.22
CA ASN A 164 -13.30 -13.74 -2.56
C ASN A 164 -13.53 -14.63 -1.33
N ALA A 165 -13.48 -14.11 -0.11
CA ALA A 165 -13.79 -14.87 1.09
C ALA A 165 -15.27 -15.27 1.13
N THR A 166 -15.53 -16.50 1.56
CA THR A 166 -16.89 -16.93 1.91
C THR A 166 -17.24 -16.36 3.28
N VAL A 167 -18.39 -15.71 3.38
CA VAL A 167 -18.84 -15.07 4.63
C VAL A 167 -19.88 -15.95 5.30
N PHE A 168 -19.67 -16.25 6.58
CA PHE A 168 -20.63 -16.93 7.45
C PHE A 168 -20.99 -16.00 8.61
N PHE A 169 -22.28 -15.76 8.82
CA PHE A 169 -22.77 -14.97 9.95
C PHE A 169 -23.24 -15.90 11.07
N ASP A 170 -22.71 -15.69 12.27
CA ASP A 170 -23.16 -16.38 13.47
C ASP A 170 -24.16 -15.50 14.22
N PRO A 171 -25.45 -15.87 14.28
CA PRO A 171 -26.49 -15.05 14.89
C PRO A 171 -26.39 -15.00 16.41
N GLU A 172 -25.87 -16.05 17.06
CA GLU A 172 -25.73 -16.11 18.52
C GLU A 172 -24.64 -15.14 18.98
N LYS A 173 -23.55 -15.09 18.22
CA LYS A 173 -22.40 -14.22 18.50
C LYS A 173 -22.46 -12.86 17.83
N LYS A 174 -23.43 -12.66 16.93
CA LYS A 174 -23.60 -11.44 16.12
C LYS A 174 -22.32 -11.00 15.38
N MET A 175 -21.56 -11.97 14.87
CA MET A 175 -20.28 -11.72 14.21
C MET A 175 -20.17 -12.46 12.88
N ARG A 176 -19.28 -11.96 12.02
CA ARG A 176 -18.99 -12.55 10.72
C ARG A 176 -17.66 -13.28 10.74
N PHE A 177 -17.66 -14.46 10.15
CA PHE A 177 -16.49 -15.26 9.86
C PHE A 177 -16.23 -15.24 8.36
N TYR A 178 -14.99 -14.98 7.98
CA TYR A 178 -14.52 -14.90 6.61
C TYR A 178 -13.59 -16.07 6.37
N THR A 179 -14.01 -17.01 5.53
CA THR A 179 -13.20 -18.19 5.20
C THR A 179 -12.61 -18.03 3.81
N PHE A 180 -11.33 -18.39 3.68
CA PHE A 180 -10.62 -18.36 2.41
C PHE A 180 -9.48 -19.35 2.45
N SER A 181 -8.93 -19.68 1.29
CA SER A 181 -7.83 -20.63 1.19
C SER A 181 -6.88 -20.28 0.05
N ARG A 182 -5.66 -20.78 0.17
CA ARG A 182 -4.63 -20.70 -0.87
C ARG A 182 -3.70 -21.89 -0.73
N ASP A 183 -3.39 -22.57 -1.83
CA ASP A 183 -2.42 -23.66 -1.89
C ASP A 183 -2.68 -24.77 -0.83
N GLY A 184 -3.96 -25.13 -0.61
CA GLY A 184 -4.36 -26.14 0.38
C GLY A 184 -4.28 -25.68 1.85
N ILE A 185 -3.98 -24.40 2.11
CA ILE A 185 -3.98 -23.80 3.44
C ILE A 185 -5.29 -23.03 3.61
N HIS A 186 -6.00 -23.31 4.70
CA HIS A 186 -7.28 -22.70 5.02
C HIS A 186 -7.10 -21.63 6.10
N ALA A 187 -7.87 -20.55 5.99
CA ALA A 187 -7.93 -19.48 6.96
C ALA A 187 -9.37 -19.13 7.32
N VAL A 188 -9.57 -18.78 8.58
CA VAL A 188 -10.80 -18.21 9.11
C VAL A 188 -10.44 -16.91 9.81
N LEU A 189 -10.98 -15.80 9.31
CA LEU A 189 -10.80 -14.46 9.85
C LEU A 189 -12.09 -14.01 10.51
N HIS A 190 -12.00 -13.39 11.66
CA HIS A 190 -13.12 -12.70 12.31
C HIS A 190 -12.60 -11.45 13.02
N ARG A 191 -13.52 -10.59 13.42
CA ARG A 191 -13.23 -9.32 14.05
C ARG A 191 -13.85 -9.28 15.45
N GLU A 192 -13.04 -8.92 16.42
CA GLU A 192 -13.46 -8.57 17.78
C GLU A 192 -13.04 -7.13 18.04
N ASP A 193 -14.02 -6.23 18.20
CA ASP A 193 -13.82 -4.78 18.32
C ASP A 193 -13.00 -4.16 17.19
N ASN A 194 -11.72 -3.83 17.41
CA ASN A 194 -10.79 -3.29 16.41
C ASN A 194 -9.64 -4.27 16.09
N VAL A 195 -9.74 -5.51 16.59
CA VAL A 195 -8.75 -6.56 16.44
C VAL A 195 -9.26 -7.60 15.45
N ILE A 196 -8.44 -7.88 14.45
CA ILE A 196 -8.63 -9.00 13.55
C ILE A 196 -7.93 -10.21 14.12
N CYS A 197 -8.69 -11.29 14.24
CA CYS A 197 -8.22 -12.59 14.67
C CYS A 197 -8.36 -13.55 13.50
N MET A 198 -7.23 -14.11 13.07
CA MET A 198 -7.21 -15.01 11.94
C MET A 198 -6.50 -16.30 12.32
N LEU A 199 -7.19 -17.41 12.10
CA LEU A 199 -6.66 -18.74 12.33
C LEU A 199 -6.34 -19.40 11.00
N VAL A 200 -5.13 -19.95 10.87
CA VAL A 200 -4.64 -20.55 9.63
C VAL A 200 -4.13 -21.96 9.90
N SER A 201 -4.60 -22.93 9.11
CA SER A 201 -4.27 -24.35 9.28
C SER A 201 -4.36 -25.13 7.96
N ASN A 202 -3.78 -26.32 7.94
CA ASN A 202 -4.02 -27.35 6.92
C ASN A 202 -5.25 -28.23 7.25
N MET A 203 -5.96 -27.94 8.35
CA MET A 203 -7.21 -28.58 8.73
C MET A 203 -8.34 -28.28 7.73
N PRO A 204 -9.31 -29.19 7.52
CA PRO A 204 -10.49 -28.93 6.70
C PRO A 204 -11.21 -27.64 7.11
N PRO A 205 -11.74 -26.85 6.14
CA PRO A 205 -12.28 -25.52 6.42
C PRO A 205 -13.50 -25.54 7.36
N GLY A 206 -14.32 -26.59 7.30
CA GLY A 206 -15.47 -26.74 8.21
C GLY A 206 -15.07 -26.99 9.66
N GLU A 207 -14.04 -27.79 9.88
CA GLU A 207 -13.49 -28.04 11.21
C GLU A 207 -12.80 -26.79 11.76
N LEU A 208 -12.02 -26.09 10.92
CA LEU A 208 -11.35 -24.85 11.31
C LEU A 208 -12.37 -23.76 11.68
N LEU A 209 -13.47 -23.63 10.93
CA LEU A 209 -14.56 -22.71 11.27
C LEU A 209 -15.21 -23.09 12.59
N SER A 210 -15.48 -24.39 12.81
CA SER A 210 -16.09 -24.89 14.04
C SER A 210 -15.21 -24.62 15.26
N LEU A 211 -13.89 -24.76 15.11
CA LEU A 211 -12.90 -24.43 16.14
C LEU A 211 -12.96 -22.95 16.51
N VAL A 212 -12.88 -22.05 15.53
CA VAL A 212 -12.96 -20.60 15.78
C VAL A 212 -14.29 -20.22 16.41
N LYS A 213 -15.40 -20.83 15.96
CA LYS A 213 -16.72 -20.65 16.57
C LYS A 213 -16.79 -21.16 18.00
N SER A 214 -16.05 -22.21 18.38
CA SER A 214 -16.05 -22.68 19.77
C SER A 214 -15.27 -21.74 20.70
N SER A 215 -14.22 -21.09 20.19
CA SER A 215 -13.29 -20.31 21.01
C SER A 215 -13.54 -18.80 21.04
N SER A 216 -14.22 -18.22 20.04
CA SER A 216 -14.44 -16.76 20.02
C SER A 216 -15.31 -16.32 21.22
N PRO A 217 -14.85 -15.36 22.06
CA PRO A 217 -15.52 -15.07 23.31
C PRO A 217 -16.60 -14.00 23.11
N HIS A 218 -17.83 -14.35 23.46
CA HIS A 218 -18.68 -13.43 24.21
C HIS A 218 -18.29 -13.41 25.71
N LYS A 219 -17.16 -14.01 26.12
CA LYS A 219 -16.85 -14.38 27.50
C LYS A 219 -15.72 -13.58 28.20
N HIS A 220 -15.07 -12.60 27.54
CA HIS A 220 -13.92 -11.90 28.15
C HIS A 220 -14.18 -10.45 28.61
N ARG A 221 -15.43 -10.02 28.77
CA ARG A 221 -15.75 -8.71 29.38
C ARG A 221 -15.54 -8.65 30.90
N GLN A 222 -14.96 -9.67 31.55
CA GLN A 222 -14.78 -9.70 33.00
C GLN A 222 -13.34 -9.47 33.51
N ASP A 223 -12.31 -9.44 32.67
CA ASP A 223 -10.91 -9.28 33.14
C ASP A 223 -10.34 -7.85 32.97
N LEU A 224 -11.19 -6.83 32.85
CA LEU A 224 -10.78 -5.41 32.80
C LEU A 224 -11.22 -4.60 34.03
N THR A 225 -11.63 -5.29 35.10
CA THR A 225 -11.94 -4.69 36.41
C THR A 225 -11.30 -5.52 37.52
N GLU A 226 -9.96 -5.60 37.53
CA GLU A 226 -9.16 -5.74 38.75
C GLU A 226 -7.86 -4.94 38.61
#